data_AF-A0AAU8VGP0-F1
#
_entry.id   AF-A0AAU8VGP0-F1
#
_cell.length_a   1.000
_cell.length_b   1.000
_cell.length_c   1.000
_cell.angle_alpha   90.00
_cell.angle_beta   90.00
_cell.angle_gamma   90.00
#
_symmetry.space_group_name_H-M   'P 1'
#
loop_
_entity.id
_entity.type
_entity.pdbx_description
1 polymer ?
#
loop_
_entity_poly.entity_id
_entity_poly.type
_entity_poly.pdbx_seq_one_letter_code
_entity_poly.pdbx_strand_id
1 'polypeptide(L)'
;MISNFGATDAQIKTFLSAYEKSHIRAAAHAAGIDIIQATMIARHSGVLRITEAAVVNSKAGETGRVGEEIFQDIFPQAVNANLAVQRNMPRYDFILNGAKIDIKTTALSMSGKGPQRKIRLRCDNKLETDIFVIFVKADKEAGIKDKKAYRHVFIIPSLVLINHKKIEIVEDVLHGSGKAWSEYLYPTGKLKEKIEMLTAYPELLAIPDELKETVKANDKLKTVIHKNRYRSRKCQTKA
;
A
#
# COMPACT_ATOMS: atom_id res chain seq x y z
N MET A 1 12.92 4.87 -36.77
CA MET A 1 11.61 5.53 -36.57
C MET A 1 10.94 4.85 -35.40
N ILE A 2 10.64 5.60 -34.35
CA ILE A 2 9.84 5.14 -33.21
C ILE A 2 8.48 4.77 -33.79
N SER A 3 7.99 3.56 -33.52
CA SER A 3 6.61 3.23 -33.90
C SER A 3 5.70 4.12 -33.06
N ASN A 4 4.97 5.02 -33.68
CA ASN A 4 4.13 5.98 -32.95
C ASN A 4 2.80 5.39 -32.49
N PHE A 5 2.52 4.12 -32.85
CA PHE A 5 1.30 3.38 -32.48
C PHE A 5 -0.01 4.16 -32.74
N GLY A 6 -0.03 5.04 -33.74
CA GLY A 6 -1.17 5.89 -34.08
C GLY A 6 -1.29 7.21 -33.29
N ALA A 7 -0.37 7.51 -32.39
CA ALA A 7 -0.27 8.81 -31.71
C ALA A 7 0.60 9.79 -32.51
N THR A 8 0.37 11.09 -32.32
CA THR A 8 1.25 12.14 -32.85
C THR A 8 2.48 12.35 -31.97
N ASP A 9 3.56 12.93 -32.51
CA ASP A 9 4.77 13.23 -31.73
C ASP A 9 4.48 14.18 -30.54
N ALA A 10 3.52 15.11 -30.71
CA ALA A 10 3.07 16.00 -29.64
C ALA A 10 2.37 15.23 -28.50
N GLN A 11 1.53 14.25 -28.85
CA GLN A 11 0.89 13.37 -27.86
C GLN A 11 1.93 12.48 -27.17
N ILE A 12 2.90 11.92 -27.90
CA ILE A 12 3.98 11.11 -27.31
C ILE A 12 4.79 11.94 -26.32
N LYS A 13 5.19 13.17 -26.69
CA LYS A 13 5.93 14.07 -25.81
C LYS A 13 5.13 14.45 -24.57
N THR A 14 3.84 14.75 -24.74
CA THR A 14 2.92 15.05 -23.63
C THR A 14 2.78 13.85 -22.70
N PHE A 15 2.62 12.65 -23.27
CA PHE A 15 2.53 11.41 -22.52
C PHE A 15 3.79 11.15 -21.72
N LEU A 16 4.97 11.13 -22.35
CA LEU A 16 6.23 10.82 -21.67
C LEU A 16 6.52 11.81 -20.53
N SER A 17 6.30 13.10 -20.76
CA SER A 17 6.45 14.15 -19.72
C SER A 17 5.48 13.95 -18.55
N ALA A 18 4.20 13.67 -18.84
CA ALA A 18 3.22 13.37 -17.79
C ALA A 18 3.54 12.05 -17.07
N TYR A 19 4.09 11.07 -17.79
CA TYR A 19 4.39 9.73 -17.29
C TYR A 19 5.58 9.69 -16.34
N GLU A 20 6.46 10.70 -16.34
CA GLU A 20 7.50 10.82 -15.31
C GLU A 20 6.91 11.04 -13.91
N LYS A 21 5.73 11.66 -13.83
CA LYS A 21 5.14 12.17 -12.58
C LYS A 21 3.78 11.57 -12.23
N SER A 22 3.22 10.74 -13.10
CA SER A 22 1.86 10.22 -12.94
C SER A 22 1.73 8.80 -13.50
N HIS A 23 0.67 8.07 -13.15
CA HIS A 23 0.41 6.72 -13.64
C HIS A 23 0.01 6.69 -15.14
N ILE A 24 0.15 5.54 -15.85
CA ILE A 24 -0.15 5.44 -17.30
C ILE A 24 -1.51 5.98 -17.63
N ARG A 25 -2.54 5.65 -16.86
CA ARG A 25 -3.91 6.07 -17.15
C ARG A 25 -4.06 7.58 -17.11
N ALA A 26 -3.45 8.23 -16.11
CA ALA A 26 -3.48 9.67 -15.97
C ALA A 26 -2.66 10.35 -17.07
N ALA A 27 -1.46 9.83 -17.36
CA ALA A 27 -0.59 10.32 -18.43
C ALA A 27 -1.24 10.14 -19.82
N ALA A 28 -1.89 9.00 -20.07
CA ALA A 28 -2.61 8.71 -21.31
C ALA A 28 -3.77 9.67 -21.51
N HIS A 29 -4.58 9.87 -20.46
CA HIS A 29 -5.67 10.84 -20.47
C HIS A 29 -5.17 12.27 -20.72
N ALA A 30 -4.10 12.69 -20.05
CA ALA A 30 -3.49 14.01 -20.25
C ALA A 30 -2.96 14.21 -21.68
N ALA A 31 -2.48 13.14 -22.31
CA ALA A 31 -1.98 13.14 -23.69
C ALA A 31 -3.07 12.88 -24.74
N GLY A 32 -4.32 12.61 -24.34
CA GLY A 32 -5.41 12.29 -25.26
C GLY A 32 -5.17 11.03 -26.09
N ILE A 33 -4.49 10.03 -25.53
CA ILE A 33 -4.22 8.73 -26.16
C ILE A 33 -4.87 7.60 -25.37
N ASP A 34 -5.17 6.48 -26.02
CA ASP A 34 -5.72 5.34 -25.31
C ASP A 34 -4.65 4.57 -24.50
N ILE A 35 -5.11 3.71 -23.60
CA ILE A 35 -4.23 2.98 -22.68
C ILE A 35 -3.34 1.95 -23.39
N ILE A 36 -3.77 1.39 -24.53
CA ILE A 36 -2.99 0.46 -25.34
C ILE A 36 -1.85 1.23 -25.99
N GLN A 37 -2.14 2.38 -26.61
CA GLN A 37 -1.13 3.29 -27.16
C GLN A 37 -0.11 3.70 -26.10
N ALA A 38 -0.57 4.19 -24.96
CA ALA A 38 0.29 4.58 -23.84
C ALA A 38 1.20 3.44 -23.36
N THR A 39 0.66 2.22 -23.23
CA THR A 39 1.41 1.02 -22.84
C THR A 39 2.49 0.67 -23.85
N MET A 40 2.15 0.70 -25.14
CA MET A 40 3.09 0.39 -26.22
C MET A 40 4.17 1.47 -26.35
N ILE A 41 3.81 2.75 -26.23
CA ILE A 41 4.76 3.88 -26.23
C ILE A 41 5.72 3.76 -25.05
N ALA A 42 5.22 3.54 -23.83
CA ALA A 42 6.05 3.38 -22.64
C ALA A 42 6.98 2.17 -22.74
N ARG A 43 6.48 1.04 -23.27
CA ARG A 43 7.29 -0.17 -23.48
C ARG A 43 8.38 0.06 -24.51
N HIS A 44 8.03 0.65 -25.65
CA HIS A 44 8.96 0.91 -26.75
C HIS A 44 10.02 1.95 -26.36
N SER A 45 9.65 2.92 -25.53
CA SER A 45 10.57 3.93 -24.98
C SER A 45 11.41 3.41 -23.81
N GLY A 46 11.22 2.16 -23.36
CA GLY A 46 11.98 1.55 -22.26
C GLY A 46 11.63 2.08 -20.87
N VAL A 47 10.53 2.81 -20.72
CA VAL A 47 10.12 3.48 -19.47
C VAL A 47 8.91 2.81 -18.79
N LEU A 48 8.34 1.75 -19.37
CA LEU A 48 7.16 1.08 -18.81
C LEU A 48 7.44 0.55 -17.39
N ARG A 49 6.64 1.01 -16.43
CA ARG A 49 6.70 0.56 -15.04
C ARG A 49 5.92 -0.75 -14.87
N ILE A 50 6.59 -1.79 -14.38
CA ILE A 50 6.05 -3.17 -14.25
C ILE A 50 4.77 -3.23 -13.41
N THR A 51 4.59 -2.32 -12.44
CA THR A 51 3.41 -2.22 -11.57
C THR A 51 2.14 -1.93 -12.35
N GLU A 52 2.22 -1.22 -13.47
CA GLU A 52 1.01 -0.73 -14.13
C GLU A 52 0.30 -1.80 -14.95
N ALA A 53 1.03 -2.78 -15.51
CA ALA A 53 0.40 -3.93 -16.14
C ALA A 53 -0.44 -4.78 -15.15
N ALA A 54 -0.07 -4.77 -13.85
CA ALA A 54 -0.74 -5.55 -12.80
C ALA A 54 -1.80 -4.75 -12.01
N VAL A 55 -1.58 -3.45 -11.76
CA VAL A 55 -2.44 -2.59 -10.94
C VAL A 55 -3.65 -2.06 -11.72
N VAL A 56 -3.48 -1.79 -13.02
CA VAL A 56 -4.50 -1.14 -13.87
C VAL A 56 -5.80 -1.96 -13.96
N ASN A 57 -5.77 -3.27 -13.71
CA ASN A 57 -6.93 -4.15 -13.96
C ASN A 57 -7.60 -4.72 -12.70
N SER A 58 -7.36 -4.20 -11.49
CA SER A 58 -8.01 -4.72 -10.28
C SER A 58 -8.69 -3.64 -9.42
N LYS A 59 -9.90 -3.92 -8.93
CA LYS A 59 -10.62 -3.08 -7.94
C LYS A 59 -9.78 -2.83 -6.68
N ALA A 60 -8.97 -3.81 -6.29
CA ALA A 60 -8.04 -3.69 -5.16
C ALA A 60 -6.93 -2.65 -5.46
N GLY A 61 -6.36 -2.67 -6.67
CA GLY A 61 -5.39 -1.68 -7.12
C GLY A 61 -5.98 -0.27 -7.20
N GLU A 62 -7.22 -0.12 -7.69
CA GLU A 62 -7.92 1.16 -7.68
C GLU A 62 -8.16 1.70 -6.27
N THR A 63 -8.51 0.82 -5.33
CA THR A 63 -8.68 1.19 -3.91
C THR A 63 -7.35 1.60 -3.29
N GLY A 64 -6.27 0.83 -3.52
CA GLY A 64 -4.92 1.17 -3.07
C GLY A 64 -4.51 2.58 -3.50
N ARG A 65 -4.68 2.88 -4.80
CA ARG A 65 -4.35 4.17 -5.41
C ARG A 65 -5.05 5.36 -4.77
N VAL A 66 -6.28 5.21 -4.28
CA VAL A 66 -6.98 6.32 -3.61
C VAL A 66 -6.28 6.74 -2.32
N GLY A 67 -5.76 5.78 -1.53
CA GLY A 67 -4.98 6.12 -0.34
C GLY A 67 -3.64 6.75 -0.66
N GLU A 68 -2.95 6.25 -1.70
CA GLU A 68 -1.71 6.87 -2.19
C GLU A 68 -1.94 8.31 -2.66
N GLU A 69 -3.04 8.58 -3.37
CA GLU A 69 -3.43 9.94 -3.75
C GLU A 69 -3.73 10.83 -2.55
N ILE A 70 -4.52 10.36 -1.57
CA ILE A 70 -4.81 11.13 -0.35
C ILE A 70 -3.50 11.46 0.38
N PHE A 71 -2.57 10.51 0.47
CA PHE A 71 -1.27 10.71 1.11
C PHE A 71 -0.43 11.75 0.36
N GLN A 72 -0.29 11.62 -0.97
CA GLN A 72 0.48 12.55 -1.79
C GLN A 72 -0.12 13.97 -1.78
N ASP A 73 -1.45 14.12 -1.73
CA ASP A 73 -2.12 15.42 -1.60
C ASP A 73 -1.72 16.12 -0.28
N ILE A 74 -1.54 15.35 0.81
CA ILE A 74 -1.16 15.86 2.13
C ILE A 74 0.36 16.11 2.21
N PHE A 75 1.17 15.27 1.54
CA PHE A 75 2.63 15.38 1.47
C PHE A 75 3.12 15.47 0.03
N PRO A 76 2.98 16.63 -0.65
CA PRO A 76 3.43 16.79 -2.04
C PRO A 76 4.95 16.55 -2.22
N GLN A 77 5.72 16.73 -1.15
CA GLN A 77 7.17 16.53 -1.11
C GLN A 77 7.59 15.07 -0.92
N ALA A 78 6.67 14.17 -0.54
CA ALA A 78 6.98 12.75 -0.39
C ALA A 78 7.32 12.15 -1.75
N VAL A 79 8.44 11.41 -1.82
CA VAL A 79 8.89 10.75 -3.04
C VAL A 79 8.09 9.46 -3.22
N ASN A 80 7.27 9.40 -4.27
CA ASN A 80 6.52 8.19 -4.61
C ASN A 80 7.45 7.12 -5.22
N ALA A 81 7.66 6.05 -4.47
CA ALA A 81 8.57 4.97 -4.82
C ALA A 81 8.03 4.10 -5.97
N ASN A 82 6.71 4.07 -6.18
CA ASN A 82 6.05 3.36 -7.29
C ASN A 82 6.27 4.05 -8.65
N LEU A 83 6.73 5.30 -8.67
CA LEU A 83 7.13 6.02 -9.89
C LEU A 83 8.57 5.73 -10.31
N ALA A 84 9.40 5.14 -9.44
CA ALA A 84 10.80 4.86 -9.77
C ALA A 84 10.91 3.72 -10.80
N VAL A 85 11.69 3.94 -11.86
CA VAL A 85 11.94 2.98 -12.96
C VAL A 85 12.92 1.85 -12.55
N GLN A 86 13.43 1.86 -11.30
CA GLN A 86 14.44 0.90 -10.87
C GLN A 86 13.91 -0.55 -10.81
N ARG A 87 14.76 -1.48 -11.26
CA ARG A 87 14.50 -2.93 -11.39
C ARG A 87 14.15 -3.65 -10.08
N ASN A 88 14.50 -3.08 -8.92
CA ASN A 88 14.11 -3.60 -7.62
C ASN A 88 13.04 -2.67 -7.05
N MET A 89 11.78 -3.09 -7.19
CA MET A 89 10.66 -2.32 -6.65
C MET A 89 10.73 -2.36 -5.13
N PRO A 90 10.90 -1.22 -4.47
CA PRO A 90 10.81 -1.16 -3.02
C PRO A 90 9.43 -1.65 -2.58
N ARG A 91 9.37 -2.38 -1.46
CA ARG A 91 8.09 -2.85 -0.91
C ARG A 91 7.45 -1.81 -0.01
N TYR A 92 7.56 -0.53 -0.35
CA TYR A 92 6.94 0.61 0.33
C TYR A 92 6.55 1.64 -0.72
N ASP A 93 5.57 2.49 -0.43
CA ASP A 93 4.97 3.38 -1.42
C ASP A 93 5.63 4.76 -1.46
N PHE A 94 6.11 5.27 -0.33
CA PHE A 94 6.68 6.62 -0.23
C PHE A 94 7.97 6.67 0.60
N ILE A 95 8.79 7.67 0.29
CA ILE A 95 9.87 8.15 1.17
C ILE A 95 9.56 9.59 1.58
N LEU A 96 9.57 9.87 2.88
CA LEU A 96 9.43 11.22 3.43
C LEU A 96 10.46 11.42 4.53
N ASN A 97 11.30 12.45 4.41
CA ASN A 97 12.41 12.73 5.34
C ASN A 97 13.28 11.49 5.64
N GLY A 98 13.47 10.61 4.65
CA GLY A 98 14.24 9.36 4.81
C GLY A 98 13.45 8.17 5.37
N ALA A 99 12.26 8.37 5.95
CA ALA A 99 11.40 7.29 6.41
C ALA A 99 10.65 6.62 5.25
N LYS A 100 10.61 5.28 5.26
CA LYS A 100 9.90 4.44 4.29
C LYS A 100 8.47 4.17 4.76
N ILE A 101 7.51 4.59 3.96
CA ILE A 101 6.09 4.59 4.32
C ILE A 101 5.32 3.69 3.35
N ASP A 102 4.54 2.76 3.88
CA ASP A 102 3.63 1.90 3.11
C ASP A 102 2.19 2.33 3.37
N ILE A 103 1.45 2.55 2.29
CA ILE A 103 0.05 2.92 2.33
C ILE A 103 -0.81 1.67 2.15
N LYS A 104 -1.82 1.55 3.01
CA LYS A 104 -2.87 0.55 2.88
C LYS A 104 -4.21 1.26 2.82
N THR A 105 -5.03 0.87 1.84
CA THR A 105 -6.38 1.40 1.71
C THR A 105 -7.37 0.26 1.86
N THR A 106 -8.33 0.42 2.76
CA THR A 106 -9.24 -0.66 3.12
C THR A 106 -10.64 -0.15 3.43
N ALA A 107 -11.60 -1.06 3.38
CA ALA A 107 -12.98 -0.84 3.79
C ALA A 107 -13.39 -1.95 4.77
N LEU A 108 -14.33 -1.65 5.65
CA LEU A 108 -14.87 -2.64 6.58
C LEU A 108 -15.50 -3.81 5.83
N SER A 109 -14.98 -5.01 6.07
CA SER A 109 -15.47 -6.25 5.44
C SER A 109 -16.15 -7.16 6.47
N MET A 110 -17.22 -7.83 6.06
CA MET A 110 -17.72 -9.00 6.77
C MET A 110 -16.77 -10.15 6.47
N SER A 111 -16.16 -10.78 7.48
CA SER A 111 -15.31 -11.96 7.20
C SER A 111 -15.36 -13.00 8.31
N GLY A 112 -15.98 -14.14 8.01
CA GLY A 112 -16.15 -15.30 8.89
C GLY A 112 -17.57 -15.46 9.45
N LYS A 113 -17.79 -16.46 10.32
CA LYS A 113 -19.08 -16.76 10.97
C LYS A 113 -19.46 -15.77 12.11
N GLY A 114 -18.82 -14.61 12.19
CA GLY A 114 -19.00 -13.65 13.29
C GLY A 114 -19.81 -12.42 12.89
N PRO A 115 -20.56 -11.79 13.82
CA PRO A 115 -21.43 -10.65 13.50
C PRO A 115 -20.66 -9.33 13.27
N GLN A 116 -19.39 -9.23 13.72
CA GLN A 116 -18.63 -7.99 13.66
C GLN A 116 -17.83 -7.85 12.36
N ARG A 117 -17.90 -6.66 11.75
CA ARG A 117 -17.03 -6.27 10.63
C ARG A 117 -15.59 -6.07 11.11
N LYS A 118 -14.65 -6.36 10.21
CA LYS A 118 -13.22 -6.27 10.49
C LYS A 118 -12.44 -5.75 9.30
N ILE A 119 -11.33 -5.09 9.62
CA ILE A 119 -10.24 -4.79 8.71
C ILE A 119 -9.21 -5.89 8.85
N ARG A 120 -8.73 -6.45 7.74
CA ARG A 120 -7.64 -7.42 7.72
C ARG A 120 -6.60 -7.01 6.72
N LEU A 121 -5.35 -6.89 7.18
CA LEU A 121 -4.24 -6.42 6.37
C LEU A 121 -3.04 -7.32 6.60
N ARG A 122 -2.30 -7.60 5.52
CA ARG A 122 -0.99 -8.23 5.62
C ARG A 122 0.06 -7.15 5.80
N CYS A 123 1.07 -7.48 6.58
CA CYS A 123 2.25 -6.65 6.83
C CYS A 123 3.52 -7.44 6.48
N ASP A 124 3.53 -8.05 5.28
CA ASP A 124 4.60 -8.93 4.80
C ASP A 124 5.93 -8.19 4.55
N ASN A 125 5.87 -6.87 4.40
CA ASN A 125 6.97 -5.93 4.19
C ASN A 125 7.40 -5.19 5.46
N LYS A 126 6.91 -5.58 6.64
CA LYS A 126 7.19 -4.91 7.92
C LYS A 126 8.66 -4.73 8.31
N LEU A 127 9.60 -5.47 7.68
CA LEU A 127 11.03 -5.32 7.92
C LEU A 127 11.72 -4.42 6.89
N GLU A 128 10.99 -3.98 5.87
CA GLU A 128 11.44 -3.15 4.75
C GLU A 128 10.81 -1.74 4.76
N THR A 129 9.83 -1.54 5.64
CA THR A 129 9.02 -0.32 5.81
C THR A 129 9.19 0.18 7.24
N ASP A 130 9.16 1.49 7.45
CA ASP A 130 9.26 2.10 8.78
C ASP A 130 7.88 2.42 9.38
N ILE A 131 6.92 2.85 8.54
CA ILE A 131 5.55 3.21 8.96
C ILE A 131 4.52 2.63 8.00
N PHE A 132 3.46 2.02 8.55
CA PHE A 132 2.24 1.73 7.83
C PHE A 132 1.20 2.82 8.07
N VAL A 133 0.66 3.39 7.00
CA VAL A 133 -0.46 4.32 7.03
C VAL A 133 -1.68 3.66 6.40
N ILE A 134 -2.72 3.45 7.19
CA ILE A 134 -3.87 2.66 6.79
C ILE A 134 -5.11 3.57 6.72
N PHE A 135 -5.52 3.95 5.51
CA PHE A 135 -6.76 4.68 5.29
C PHE A 135 -7.96 3.74 5.30
N VAL A 136 -8.99 4.11 6.07
CA VAL A 136 -10.19 3.29 6.25
C VAL A 136 -11.42 4.01 5.74
N LYS A 137 -12.07 3.40 4.74
CA LYS A 137 -13.41 3.77 4.29
C LYS A 137 -14.43 3.15 5.24
N ALA A 138 -14.89 3.94 6.22
CA ALA A 138 -15.87 3.48 7.21
C ALA A 138 -17.29 3.42 6.63
N ASP A 139 -17.64 4.42 5.80
CA ASP A 139 -18.91 4.46 5.09
C ASP A 139 -18.88 3.51 3.89
N LYS A 140 -19.82 2.56 3.84
CA LYS A 140 -19.91 1.58 2.75
C LYS A 140 -20.55 2.15 1.49
N GLU A 141 -21.50 3.05 1.64
CA GLU A 141 -22.30 3.61 0.55
C GLU A 141 -21.49 4.64 -0.25
N ALA A 142 -20.51 5.28 0.39
CA ALA A 142 -19.60 6.17 -0.29
C ALA A 142 -18.77 5.44 -1.38
N GLY A 143 -18.66 6.06 -2.55
CA GLY A 143 -17.87 5.53 -3.67
C GLY A 143 -16.39 5.38 -3.30
N ILE A 144 -15.68 4.41 -3.90
CA ILE A 144 -14.25 4.16 -3.62
C ILE A 144 -13.38 5.39 -3.86
N LYS A 145 -13.73 6.21 -4.86
CA LYS A 145 -13.03 7.44 -5.24
C LYS A 145 -13.41 8.66 -4.39
N ASP A 146 -14.40 8.56 -3.50
CA ASP A 146 -14.74 9.63 -2.59
C ASP A 146 -13.70 9.71 -1.46
N LYS A 147 -12.70 10.59 -1.64
CA LYS A 147 -11.64 10.82 -0.66
C LYS A 147 -12.19 11.25 0.71
N LYS A 148 -13.37 11.88 0.78
CA LYS A 148 -13.99 12.33 2.05
C LYS A 148 -14.56 11.19 2.89
N ALA A 149 -14.70 10.00 2.31
CA ALA A 149 -15.15 8.80 3.02
C ALA A 149 -14.05 8.15 3.90
N TYR A 150 -12.78 8.50 3.66
CA TYR A 150 -11.64 8.00 4.42
C TYR A 150 -11.34 8.89 5.63
N ARG A 151 -12.23 8.86 6.62
CA ARG A 151 -12.15 9.74 7.81
C ARG A 151 -11.23 9.23 8.92
N HIS A 152 -10.89 7.95 8.86
CA HIS A 152 -10.06 7.27 9.85
C HIS A 152 -8.76 6.80 9.21
N VAL A 153 -7.67 6.99 9.93
CA VAL A 153 -6.34 6.53 9.53
C VAL A 153 -5.66 5.84 10.70
N PHE A 154 -5.07 4.67 10.47
CA PHE A 154 -4.12 4.10 11.42
C PHE A 154 -2.70 4.48 11.02
N ILE A 155 -1.90 4.89 11.99
CA ILE A 155 -0.48 5.19 11.80
C ILE A 155 0.28 4.24 12.70
N ILE A 156 0.89 3.21 12.12
CA ILE A 156 1.51 2.12 12.87
C ILE A 156 3.00 2.04 12.49
N PRO A 157 3.92 2.39 13.41
CA PRO A 157 5.34 2.10 13.21
C PRO A 157 5.55 0.60 13.05
N SER A 158 6.38 0.21 12.07
CA SER A 158 6.63 -1.20 11.76
C SER A 158 7.23 -2.00 12.91
N LEU A 159 7.94 -1.33 13.83
CA LEU A 159 8.47 -1.94 15.05
C LEU A 159 7.38 -2.61 15.89
N VAL A 160 6.16 -2.06 15.91
CA VAL A 160 5.00 -2.64 16.62
C VAL A 160 4.50 -3.92 15.93
N LEU A 161 4.76 -4.05 14.62
CA LEU A 161 4.26 -5.13 13.79
C LEU A 161 5.20 -6.33 13.70
N ILE A 162 6.39 -6.29 14.32
CA ILE A 162 7.46 -7.30 14.13
C ILE A 162 7.00 -8.75 14.35
N ASN A 163 6.04 -9.00 15.23
CA ASN A 163 5.52 -10.34 15.50
C ASN A 163 4.26 -10.72 14.69
N HIS A 164 3.78 -9.81 13.86
CA HIS A 164 2.56 -9.93 13.06
C HIS A 164 2.90 -10.19 11.58
N LYS A 165 2.25 -11.18 10.96
CA LYS A 165 2.19 -11.31 9.49
C LYS A 165 0.95 -10.65 8.90
N LYS A 166 -0.09 -10.59 9.72
CA LYS A 166 -1.35 -9.93 9.45
C LYS A 166 -1.86 -9.32 10.74
N ILE A 167 -2.61 -8.24 10.60
CA ILE A 167 -3.39 -7.63 11.68
C ILE A 167 -4.87 -7.73 11.37
N GLU A 168 -5.68 -7.82 12.42
CA GLU A 168 -7.13 -7.75 12.34
C GLU A 168 -7.60 -6.67 13.30
N ILE A 169 -8.34 -5.69 12.77
CA ILE A 169 -8.89 -4.57 13.54
C ILE A 169 -10.41 -4.69 13.49
N VAL A 170 -11.05 -4.78 14.65
CA VAL A 170 -12.51 -4.85 14.75
C VAL A 170 -13.13 -3.48 14.56
N GLU A 171 -14.33 -3.43 13.98
CA GLU A 171 -15.06 -2.19 13.72
C GLU A 171 -15.18 -1.29 14.97
N ASP A 172 -15.45 -1.86 16.14
CA ASP A 172 -15.60 -1.12 17.39
C ASP A 172 -14.40 -0.19 17.72
N VAL A 173 -13.21 -0.47 17.18
CA VAL A 173 -12.02 0.39 17.34
C VAL A 173 -12.28 1.77 16.72
N LEU A 174 -12.96 1.81 15.57
CA LEU A 174 -13.34 3.06 14.90
C LEU A 174 -14.34 3.91 15.70
N HIS A 175 -14.96 3.30 16.72
CA HIS A 175 -15.97 3.93 17.58
C HIS A 175 -15.49 4.15 19.02
N GLY A 176 -14.18 4.05 19.28
CA GLY A 176 -13.60 4.40 20.58
C GLY A 176 -13.66 3.30 21.64
N SER A 177 -13.78 2.02 21.25
CA SER A 177 -13.92 0.89 22.21
C SER A 177 -12.69 0.55 23.08
N GLY A 178 -11.56 1.26 22.94
CA GLY A 178 -10.34 0.98 23.70
C GLY A 178 -9.72 -0.40 23.46
N LYS A 179 -10.08 -1.06 22.36
CA LYS A 179 -9.57 -2.39 21.99
C LYS A 179 -8.18 -2.28 21.36
N ALA A 180 -7.56 -3.44 21.11
CA ALA A 180 -6.28 -3.51 20.40
C ALA A 180 -6.31 -2.64 19.14
N TRP A 181 -5.20 -1.92 18.91
CA TRP A 181 -5.00 -0.94 17.83
C TRP A 181 -5.63 0.44 18.03
N SER A 182 -6.45 0.67 19.06
CA SER A 182 -7.05 1.99 19.33
C SER A 182 -6.04 3.12 19.47
N GLU A 183 -4.85 2.84 20.02
CA GLU A 183 -3.76 3.80 20.24
C GLU A 183 -3.17 4.36 18.94
N TYR A 184 -3.34 3.63 17.84
CA TYR A 184 -2.80 3.98 16.54
C TYR A 184 -3.85 4.61 15.62
N LEU A 185 -5.10 4.73 16.07
CA LEU A 185 -6.20 5.30 15.31
C LEU A 185 -6.25 6.82 15.47
N TYR A 186 -6.27 7.52 14.34
CA TYR A 186 -6.41 8.97 14.28
C TYR A 186 -7.50 9.37 13.27
N PRO A 187 -8.14 10.54 13.45
CA PRO A 187 -8.86 11.17 12.35
C PRO A 187 -7.87 11.58 11.26
N THR A 188 -8.26 11.48 9.98
CA THR A 188 -7.38 11.79 8.84
C THR A 188 -6.79 13.20 8.89
N GLY A 189 -7.51 14.18 9.46
CA GLY A 189 -7.01 15.55 9.65
C GLY A 189 -5.78 15.65 10.58
N LYS A 190 -5.49 14.62 11.37
CA LYS A 190 -4.29 14.53 12.22
C LYS A 190 -3.12 13.82 11.57
N LEU A 191 -3.28 13.29 10.34
CA LEU A 191 -2.24 12.54 9.64
C LEU A 191 -0.95 13.36 9.48
N LYS A 192 -1.09 14.62 9.03
CA LYS A 192 0.06 15.51 8.79
C LYS A 192 0.93 15.66 10.03
N GLU A 193 0.32 16.12 11.12
CA GLU A 193 0.97 16.30 12.42
C GLU A 193 1.71 15.04 12.89
N LYS A 194 1.06 13.87 12.81
CA LYS A 194 1.62 12.62 13.35
C LYS A 194 2.74 12.06 12.49
N ILE A 195 2.64 12.12 11.17
CA ILE A 195 3.71 11.66 10.28
C ILE A 195 4.90 12.61 10.34
N GLU A 196 4.71 13.93 10.37
CA GLU A 196 5.81 14.88 10.53
C GLU A 196 6.55 14.65 11.86
N MET A 197 5.82 14.41 12.95
CA MET A 197 6.41 14.06 14.25
C MET A 197 7.25 12.78 14.18
N LEU A 198 6.73 11.71 13.56
CA LEU A 198 7.45 10.42 13.46
C LEU A 198 8.65 10.50 12.52
N THR A 199 8.54 11.25 11.43
CA THR A 199 9.56 11.37 10.39
C THR A 199 10.58 12.47 10.65
N ALA A 200 10.48 13.20 11.76
CA ALA A 200 11.51 14.13 12.22
C ALA A 200 12.80 13.41 12.65
N TYR A 201 12.67 12.16 13.12
CA TYR A 201 13.77 11.32 13.61
C TYR A 201 13.62 9.89 13.03
N PRO A 202 13.76 9.73 11.70
CA PRO A 202 13.50 8.47 11.00
C PRO A 202 14.36 7.31 11.52
N GLU A 203 15.54 7.58 12.06
CA GLU A 203 16.43 6.59 12.67
C GLU A 203 15.80 5.88 13.87
N LEU A 204 14.89 6.54 14.60
CA LEU A 204 14.17 5.93 15.73
C LEU A 204 13.09 4.94 15.29
N LEU A 205 12.71 4.96 14.01
CA LEU A 205 11.78 4.00 13.42
C LEU A 205 12.48 2.73 12.92
N ALA A 206 13.80 2.79 12.73
CA ALA A 206 14.57 1.70 12.17
C ALA A 206 14.54 0.47 13.10
N ILE A 207 14.17 -0.68 12.54
CA ILE A 207 14.25 -1.96 13.25
C ILE A 207 15.73 -2.39 13.29
N PRO A 208 16.32 -2.66 14.46
CA PRO A 208 17.69 -3.15 14.56
C PRO A 208 17.89 -4.46 13.80
N ASP A 209 19.06 -4.67 13.20
CA ASP A 209 19.30 -5.83 12.33
C ASP A 209 19.22 -7.17 13.09
N GLU A 210 19.70 -7.22 14.33
CA GLU A 210 19.53 -8.38 15.22
C GLU A 210 18.05 -8.75 15.42
N LEU A 211 17.19 -7.74 15.57
CA LEU A 211 15.75 -7.94 15.71
C LEU A 211 15.14 -8.41 14.39
N LYS A 212 15.58 -7.88 13.24
CA LYS A 212 15.14 -8.37 11.91
C LYS A 212 15.48 -9.84 11.72
N GLU A 213 16.68 -10.26 12.10
CA GLU A 213 17.12 -11.66 12.02
C GLU A 213 16.27 -12.57 12.91
N THR A 214 16.04 -12.14 14.15
CA THR A 214 15.19 -12.86 15.11
C THR A 214 13.76 -13.03 14.58
N VAL A 215 13.18 -11.97 14.00
CA VAL A 215 11.84 -12.02 13.40
C VAL A 215 11.80 -12.98 12.22
N LYS A 216 12.81 -12.94 11.33
CA LYS A 216 12.91 -13.85 10.18
C LYS A 216 13.01 -15.31 10.64
N ALA A 217 13.81 -15.60 11.66
CA ALA A 217 13.95 -16.93 12.24
C ALA A 217 12.61 -17.42 12.84
N ASN A 218 11.94 -16.58 13.64
CA ASN A 218 10.63 -16.89 14.22
C ASN A 218 9.57 -17.14 13.13
N ASP A 219 9.53 -16.32 12.08
CA ASP A 219 8.59 -16.47 10.97
C ASP A 219 8.83 -17.77 10.17
N LYS A 220 10.09 -18.21 10.05
CA LYS A 220 10.46 -19.51 9.46
C LYS A 220 9.99 -20.66 10.36
N LEU A 221 10.24 -20.58 11.67
CA LEU A 221 9.82 -21.59 12.64
C LEU A 221 8.29 -21.77 12.67
N LYS A 222 7.54 -20.67 12.78
CA LYS A 222 6.05 -20.68 12.72
C LYS A 222 5.54 -21.37 11.45
N THR A 223 6.21 -21.13 10.32
CA THR A 223 5.84 -21.75 9.03
C THR A 223 6.07 -23.26 9.04
N VAL A 224 7.18 -23.73 9.61
CA VAL A 224 7.49 -25.17 9.75
C VAL A 224 6.47 -25.84 10.68
N ILE A 225 6.19 -25.26 11.86
CA ILE A 225 5.21 -25.78 12.82
C ILE A 225 3.83 -25.90 12.16
N HIS A 226 3.40 -24.88 11.42
CA HIS A 226 2.11 -24.90 10.75
C HIS A 226 2.02 -26.00 9.69
N LYS A 227 3.06 -26.17 8.86
CA LYS A 227 3.14 -27.25 7.87
C LYS A 227 3.07 -28.63 8.52
N ASN A 228 3.77 -28.84 9.63
CA ASN A 228 3.78 -30.12 10.35
C ASN A 228 2.40 -30.44 10.96
N ARG A 229 1.74 -29.46 11.58
CA ARG A 229 0.37 -29.60 12.09
C ARG A 229 -0.62 -29.94 10.97
N TYR A 230 -0.51 -29.29 9.82
CA TYR A 230 -1.37 -29.57 8.67
C TYR A 230 -1.18 -30.98 8.11
N ARG A 231 0.07 -31.45 8.00
CA ARG A 231 0.40 -32.82 7.59
C ARG A 231 -0.18 -33.86 8.55
N SER A 232 -0.01 -33.66 9.87
CA SER A 232 -0.57 -34.54 10.91
C SER A 232 -2.09 -34.65 10.83
N ARG A 233 -2.81 -33.52 10.66
CA ARG A 233 -4.27 -33.52 10.51
C ARG A 233 -4.76 -34.24 9.25
N LYS A 234 -4.04 -34.11 8.12
CA LYS A 234 -4.38 -34.81 6.87
C LYS A 234 -4.22 -36.32 6.97
N CYS A 235 -3.21 -36.79 7.71
CA CYS A 235 -3.01 -38.23 7.96
C CYS A 235 -4.13 -38.80 8.83
N GLN A 236 -4.66 -38.04 9.79
CA GLN A 236 -5.76 -38.48 10.66
C GLN A 236 -7.13 -38.51 9.96
N THR A 237 -7.37 -37.67 8.95
CA THR A 237 -8.63 -37.65 8.18
C THR A 237 -8.69 -38.65 7.02
N LYS A 238 -7.62 -39.43 6.80
CA LYS A 238 -7.52 -40.46 5.75
C LYS A 238 -7.48 -41.89 6.32
N ALA A 239 -7.65 -42.03 7.63
CA ALA A 239 -7.76 -43.31 8.33
C ALA A 239 -9.23 -43.57 8.67
#